data_AF-A0ABD0ZWQ6-F1
#
_entry.id   AF-A0ABD0ZWQ6-F1
#
_cell.length_a   1.000
_cell.length_b   1.000
_cell.length_c   1.000
_cell.angle_alpha   90.00
_cell.angle_beta   90.00
_cell.angle_gamma   90.00
#
_symmetry.space_group_name_H-M   'P 1'
#
loop_
_entity.id
_entity.type
_entity.pdbx_description
1 polymer ?
#
loop_
_entity_poly.entity_id
_entity_poly.type
_entity_poly.pdbx_seq_one_letter_code
_entity_poly.pdbx_strand_id
1 'polypeptide(L)'
;MEVSCLDTKNASDLFKKKVGVNTLGSHPDIPQLARKVSQKCCGLPLALNVIGETMSCKRTIQEWHHAIEVLTSSAIDFSGMEDEILPILKYRYI
;
A
#
# COMPACT_ATOMS: atom_id res chain seq x y z
N MET A 1 -9.90 -19.36 1.29
CA MET A 1 -10.35 -17.97 1.52
C MET A 1 -9.91 -17.16 0.31
N GLU A 2 -10.86 -16.75 -0.54
CA GLU A 2 -10.59 -15.80 -1.62
C GLU A 2 -10.24 -14.45 -1.04
N VAL A 3 -9.02 -14.01 -1.33
CA VAL A 3 -8.60 -12.63 -1.09
C VAL A 3 -8.91 -11.89 -2.37
N SER A 4 -10.15 -11.39 -2.49
CA SER A 4 -10.52 -10.53 -3.61
C SER A 4 -9.86 -9.16 -3.46
N CYS A 5 -9.44 -8.56 -4.58
CA CYS A 5 -8.96 -7.19 -4.59
C CYS A 5 -10.08 -6.24 -4.15
N LEU A 6 -9.76 -5.32 -3.25
CA LEU A 6 -10.66 -4.26 -2.85
C LEU A 6 -10.76 -3.20 -3.95
N ASP A 7 -11.94 -2.62 -4.12
CA ASP A 7 -12.08 -1.41 -4.90
C ASP A 7 -11.27 -0.25 -4.29
N THR A 8 -11.04 0.80 -5.08
CA THR A 8 -10.19 1.92 -4.68
C THR A 8 -10.63 2.61 -3.39
N LYS A 9 -11.94 2.67 -3.12
CA LYS A 9 -12.46 3.32 -1.91
C LYS A 9 -12.16 2.45 -0.69
N ASN A 10 -12.55 1.18 -0.73
CA ASN A 10 -12.31 0.24 0.36
C ASN A 10 -10.81 0.03 0.62
N ALA A 11 -9.98 0.00 -0.43
CA ALA A 11 -8.53 -0.07 -0.30
C ALA A 11 -7.97 1.16 0.44
N SER A 12 -8.41 2.37 0.07
CA SER A 12 -7.96 3.60 0.72
C SER A 12 -8.40 3.67 2.18
N ASP A 13 -9.63 3.26 2.48
CA ASP A 13 -10.18 3.27 3.83
C ASP A 13 -9.48 2.24 4.73
N LEU A 14 -9.22 1.02 4.22
CA LEU A 14 -8.43 0.02 4.92
C LEU A 14 -7.01 0.52 5.21
N PHE A 15 -6.36 1.12 4.21
CA PHE A 15 -5.01 1.66 4.36
C PHE A 15 -4.94 2.75 5.44
N LYS A 16 -5.85 3.73 5.38
CA LYS A 16 -5.93 4.80 6.38
C LYS A 16 -6.19 4.25 7.79
N LYS A 17 -7.04 3.23 7.91
CA LYS A 17 -7.29 2.54 9.18
C LYS A 17 -6.01 1.92 9.74
N LYS A 18 -5.16 1.35 8.88
CA LYS A 18 -3.87 0.75 9.27
C LYS A 18 -2.80 1.78 9.64
N VAL A 19 -2.75 2.90 8.90
CA VAL A 19 -1.85 4.03 9.22
C VAL A 19 -2.22 4.69 10.57
N GLY A 20 -3.52 4.79 10.85
CA GLY A 20 -4.04 5.32 12.10
C GLY A 20 -4.17 6.85 12.12
N VAL A 21 -5.12 7.33 12.94
CA VAL A 21 -5.52 8.75 12.99
C VAL A 21 -4.40 9.68 13.45
N ASN A 22 -3.54 9.22 14.35
CA ASN A 22 -2.43 10.02 14.88
C ASN A 22 -1.43 10.39 13.79
N THR A 23 -1.12 9.44 12.92
CA THR A 23 -0.18 9.64 11.82
C THR A 23 -0.83 10.37 10.66
N LEU A 24 -2.10 10.09 10.36
CA LEU A 24 -2.85 10.86 9.36
C LEU A 24 -3.03 12.33 9.75
N GLY A 25 -3.12 12.63 11.04
CA GLY A 25 -3.26 13.98 11.57
C GLY A 25 -1.95 14.74 11.80
N SER A 26 -0.78 14.13 11.59
CA SER A 26 0.50 14.78 11.89
C SER A 26 0.93 15.81 10.85
N HIS A 27 0.35 15.78 9.65
CA HIS A 27 0.57 16.78 8.60
C HIS A 27 -0.61 16.82 7.62
N PRO A 28 -1.04 18.01 7.12
CA PRO A 28 -2.19 18.13 6.21
C PRO A 28 -2.07 17.34 4.90
N ASP A 29 -0.84 17.12 4.42
CA ASP A 29 -0.60 16.40 3.16
C ASP A 29 -0.54 14.87 3.31
N ILE A 30 -0.36 14.35 4.53
CA ILE A 30 -0.23 12.90 4.76
C ILE A 30 -1.48 12.13 4.29
N PRO A 31 -2.73 12.58 4.54
CA PRO A 31 -3.92 11.91 4.01
C PRO A 31 -3.92 11.77 2.48
N GLN A 32 -3.39 12.76 1.76
CA GLN A 32 -3.27 12.70 0.30
C GLN A 32 -2.19 11.70 -0.13
N LEU A 33 -1.06 11.66 0.56
CA LEU A 33 0.00 10.68 0.33
C LEU A 33 -0.47 9.25 0.64
N ALA A 34 -1.21 9.05 1.72
CA ALA A 34 -1.82 7.77 2.09
C ALA A 34 -2.73 7.24 0.98
N ARG A 35 -3.51 8.12 0.34
CA ARG A 35 -4.32 7.75 -0.82
C ARG A 35 -3.44 7.28 -1.99
N LYS A 36 -2.37 7.99 -2.33
CA LYS A 36 -1.45 7.61 -3.42
C LYS A 36 -0.80 6.25 -3.16
N VAL A 37 -0.35 5.98 -1.92
CA VAL A 37 0.23 4.69 -1.55
C VAL A 37 -0.82 3.56 -1.65
N SER A 38 -2.03 3.79 -1.16
CA SER A 38 -3.10 2.78 -1.25
C SER A 38 -3.44 2.39 -2.69
N GLN A 39 -3.32 3.32 -3.65
CA GLN A 39 -3.54 3.05 -5.08
C GLN A 39 -2.45 2.16 -5.67
N LYS A 40 -1.19 2.32 -5.22
CA LYS A 40 -0.07 1.45 -5.62
C LYS A 40 -0.19 0.01 -5.11
N CYS A 41 -1.06 -0.24 -4.12
CA CYS A 41 -1.28 -1.58 -3.57
C CYS A 41 -2.26 -2.43 -4.40
N CYS A 42 -2.79 -1.90 -5.52
CA CYS A 42 -3.69 -2.61 -6.45
C CYS A 42 -4.90 -3.30 -5.78
N GLY A 43 -5.38 -2.75 -4.66
CA GLY A 43 -6.50 -3.32 -3.91
C GLY A 43 -6.16 -4.60 -3.12
N LEU A 44 -4.90 -5.06 -3.11
CA LEU A 44 -4.49 -6.26 -2.39
C LEU A 44 -4.53 -6.04 -0.86
N PRO A 45 -5.43 -6.71 -0.11
CA PRO A 45 -5.57 -6.50 1.34
C PRO A 45 -4.27 -6.75 2.11
N LEU A 46 -3.47 -7.73 1.67
CA LEU A 46 -2.20 -8.05 2.32
C LEU A 46 -1.18 -6.91 2.15
N ALA A 47 -1.03 -6.38 0.94
CA ALA A 47 -0.14 -5.25 0.67
C ALA A 47 -0.58 -4.01 1.46
N LEU A 48 -1.89 -3.71 1.47
CA LEU A 48 -2.47 -2.59 2.22
C LEU A 48 -2.20 -2.70 3.73
N ASN A 49 -2.28 -3.91 4.29
CA ASN A 49 -2.02 -4.13 5.71
C ASN A 49 -0.55 -3.93 6.06
N VAL A 50 0.37 -4.58 5.33
CA VAL A 50 1.82 -4.52 5.61
C VAL A 50 2.35 -3.11 5.41
N ILE A 51 1.99 -2.47 4.30
CA ILE A 51 2.46 -1.10 4.01
C ILE A 51 1.77 -0.12 4.95
N GLY A 52 0.48 -0.26 5.24
CA GLY A 52 -0.23 0.62 6.17
C GLY A 52 0.37 0.58 7.57
N GLU A 53 0.73 -0.60 8.07
CA GLU A 53 1.41 -0.77 9.35
C GLU A 53 2.82 -0.17 9.35
N THR A 54 3.58 -0.38 8.28
CA THR A 54 4.91 0.25 8.10
C THR A 54 4.81 1.78 8.08
N MET A 55 3.78 2.33 7.45
CA MET A 55 3.57 3.77 7.35
C MET A 55 3.03 4.38 8.65
N SER A 56 2.45 3.57 9.55
CA SER A 56 1.90 4.05 10.83
C SER A 56 2.95 4.69 11.74
N CYS A 57 4.23 4.30 11.61
CA CYS A 57 5.32 4.87 12.40
C CYS A 57 5.96 6.13 11.79
N LYS A 58 5.58 6.53 10.58
CA LYS A 58 6.15 7.68 9.85
C LYS A 58 5.34 8.93 10.13
N ARG A 59 5.83 9.83 10.98
CA ARG A 59 5.05 11.01 11.43
C ARG A 59 5.36 12.29 10.67
N THR A 60 6.45 12.31 9.90
CA THR A 60 6.87 13.51 9.16
C THR A 60 6.60 13.37 7.67
N ILE A 61 6.38 14.50 6.99
CA ILE A 61 6.12 14.49 5.54
C ILE A 61 7.33 13.97 4.74
N GLN A 62 8.55 14.22 5.24
CA GLN A 62 9.80 13.75 4.64
C GLN A 62 9.92 12.23 4.70
N GLU A 63 9.59 11.62 5.84
CA GLU A 63 9.55 10.15 5.96
C GLU A 63 8.54 9.53 5.00
N TRP A 64 7.39 10.18 4.80
CA TRP A 64 6.37 9.74 3.85
C TRP A 64 6.86 9.82 2.40
N HIS A 65 7.50 10.93 2.02
CA HIS A 65 8.09 11.06 0.69
C HIS A 65 9.18 10.02 0.44
N HIS A 66 10.08 9.83 1.41
CA HIS A 66 11.12 8.83 1.31
C HIS A 66 10.56 7.41 1.21
N ALA A 67 9.55 7.07 2.01
CA ALA A 67 8.90 5.76 1.92
C ALA A 67 8.22 5.54 0.56
N ILE A 68 7.58 6.58 0.00
CA ILE A 68 6.98 6.50 -1.35
C ILE A 68 8.04 6.31 -2.43
N GLU A 69 9.17 6.99 -2.33
CA GLU A 69 10.31 6.84 -3.23
C GLU A 69 10.83 5.40 -3.20
N VAL A 70 11.11 4.86 -2.02
CA VAL A 70 11.57 3.47 -1.82
C VAL A 70 10.54 2.45 -2.32
N LEU A 71 9.25 2.67 -2.05
CA LEU A 71 8.18 1.82 -2.57
C LEU A 71 8.08 1.88 -4.09
N THR A 72 8.42 3.02 -4.70
CA THR A 72 8.38 3.19 -6.16
C THR A 72 9.61 2.59 -6.82
N SER A 73 10.80 2.74 -6.23
CA SER A 73 12.02 2.11 -6.74
C SER A 73 11.95 0.59 -6.62
N SER A 74 11.42 0.06 -5.52
CA SER A 74 11.17 -1.39 -5.39
C SER A 74 10.04 -1.89 -6.29
N ALA A 75 8.99 -1.08 -6.54
CA ALA A 75 7.96 -1.44 -7.52
C ALA A 75 8.47 -1.50 -8.96
N ILE A 76 9.51 -0.73 -9.31
CA ILE A 76 10.21 -0.87 -10.59
C ILE A 76 10.84 -2.27 -10.70
N ASP A 77 11.40 -2.80 -9.61
CA ASP A 77 11.88 -4.20 -9.56
C ASP A 77 10.70 -5.21 -9.69
N PHE A 78 9.51 -4.86 -9.19
CA PHE A 78 8.32 -5.71 -9.31
C PHE A 78 7.67 -5.72 -10.70
N SER A 79 7.87 -4.69 -11.55
CA SER A 79 7.40 -4.74 -12.94
C SER A 79 8.05 -5.85 -13.76
N GLY A 80 9.25 -6.31 -13.36
CA GLY A 80 9.88 -7.52 -13.90
C GLY A 80 9.39 -8.82 -13.25
N MET A 81 8.76 -8.76 -12.08
CA MET A 81 8.21 -9.92 -11.34
C MET A 81 6.71 -10.13 -11.56
N GLU A 82 5.96 -9.15 -12.07
CA GLU A 82 4.54 -9.32 -12.42
C GLU A 82 4.35 -10.46 -13.44
N ASP A 83 5.27 -10.60 -14.40
CA ASP A 83 5.23 -11.67 -15.40
C ASP A 83 5.53 -13.07 -14.82
N GLU A 84 6.28 -13.17 -13.73
CA GLU A 84 6.68 -14.46 -13.14
C GLU A 84 5.85 -14.89 -11.92
N ILE A 85 5.40 -13.95 -11.08
CA ILE A 85 4.72 -14.25 -9.82
C ILE A 85 3.20 -14.28 -9.96
N LEU A 86 2.60 -13.46 -10.84
CA LEU A 86 1.14 -13.47 -11.05
C LEU A 86 0.61 -14.83 -11.55
N PRO A 87 1.32 -15.58 -12.43
CA PRO A 87 0.89 -16.92 -12.83
C PRO A 87 0.97 -17.94 -11.68
N ILE A 88 1.99 -17.85 -10.83
CA ILE A 88 2.20 -18.79 -9.71
C ILE A 88 1.12 -18.60 -8.63
N LEU A 89 0.75 -17.35 -8.35
CA LEU A 89 -0.35 -17.03 -7.43
C LEU A 89 -1.72 -17.45 -8.00
N LYS A 90 -1.90 -17.41 -9.33
CA LYS A 90 -3.08 -17.97 -10.00
C LYS A 90 -3.14 -19.50 -9.94
N TYR A 91 -2.00 -20.19 -9.97
CA TYR A 91 -1.95 -21.67 -10.05
C TYR A 91 -2.23 -22.38 -8.71
N ARG A 92 -2.15 -21.67 -7.59
CA ARG A 92 -2.46 -22.23 -6.24
C ARG A 92 -3.96 -22.17 -5.90
N TYR A 93 -4.81 -21.83 -6.87
CA TYR A 93 -6.27 -21.90 -6.83
C TYR A 93 -6.76 -23.13 -7.61
N ILE A 94 -6.50 -24.32 -7.07
CA ILE A 94 -7.28 -25.54 -7.33
C ILE A 94 -7.85 -25.99 -6.00
#